data_AF-A0A415LSZ6-F1
#
_entry.id   AF-A0A415LSZ6-F1
#
_cell.length_a   1.000
_cell.length_b   1.000
_cell.length_c   1.000
_cell.angle_alpha   90.00
_cell.angle_beta   90.00
_cell.angle_gamma   90.00
#
_symmetry.space_group_name_H-M   'P 1'
#
loop_
_entity.id
_entity.type
_entity.pdbx_description
1 polymer ?
#
loop_
_entity_poly.entity_id
_entity_poly.type
_entity_poly.pdbx_seq_one_letter_code
_entity_poly.pdbx_strand_id
1 'polypeptide(L)'
;MEFKSLTNIETSFRQIRLFALVFICLCALVTGFAVWNSYSFAEKQRQKIYVLDNGKSLMLALSQDMAQNRPVEAKSHVRRFHELFFTLSPDKGAIESNIKRSLFLADKTAFNYYKDLA
;
A
#
# COMPACT_ATOMS: atom_id res chain seq x y z
N MET A 1 -5.21 35.73 68.74
CA MET A 1 -6.04 35.75 67.52
C MET A 1 -5.14 35.31 66.38
N GLU A 2 -5.28 34.07 65.93
CA GLU A 2 -4.45 33.50 64.86
C GLU A 2 -4.77 34.20 63.53
N PHE A 3 -3.75 34.69 62.84
CA PHE A 3 -3.86 35.43 61.58
C PHE A 3 -4.36 34.51 60.45
N LYS A 4 -5.68 34.53 60.20
CA LYS A 4 -6.38 33.80 59.12
C LYS A 4 -5.84 34.01 57.69
N SER A 5 -5.00 35.02 57.44
CA SER A 5 -4.47 35.28 56.09
C SER A 5 -3.34 34.33 55.69
N LEU A 6 -2.54 33.84 56.65
CA LEU A 6 -1.38 32.98 56.36
C LEU A 6 -1.82 31.57 55.91
N THR A 7 -2.89 31.04 56.50
CA THR A 7 -3.44 29.73 56.11
C THR A 7 -4.04 29.73 54.71
N ASN A 8 -4.59 30.86 54.25
CA ASN A 8 -5.17 30.98 52.91
C ASN A 8 -4.08 30.94 51.82
N ILE A 9 -2.96 31.64 52.03
CA ILE A 9 -1.82 31.65 51.11
C ILE A 9 -1.21 30.25 50.98
N GLU A 10 -1.03 29.53 52.10
CA GLU A 10 -0.49 28.18 52.10
C GLU A 10 -1.40 27.17 51.37
N THR A 11 -2.71 27.24 51.60
CA THR A 11 -3.68 26.40 50.85
C THR A 11 -3.71 26.71 49.36
N SER A 12 -3.55 27.98 48.98
CA SER A 12 -3.48 28.41 47.58
C SER A 12 -2.22 27.87 46.89
N PHE A 13 -1.06 27.91 47.54
CA PHE A 13 0.17 27.32 47.00
C PHE A 13 0.08 25.79 46.83
N ARG A 14 -0.60 25.10 47.76
CA ARG A 14 -0.84 23.65 47.66
C ARG A 14 -1.75 23.31 46.47
N GLN A 15 -2.80 24.10 46.22
CA GLN A 15 -3.67 23.93 45.06
C GLN A 15 -2.96 24.20 43.73
N ILE A 16 -2.15 25.25 43.64
CA ILE A 16 -1.35 25.57 42.44
C ILE A 16 -0.40 24.41 42.11
N ARG A 17 0.26 23.84 43.12
CA ARG A 17 1.18 22.72 42.93
C ARG A 17 0.46 21.45 42.44
N LEU A 18 -0.77 21.21 42.92
CA LEU A 18 -1.59 20.08 42.48
C LEU A 18 -2.09 20.29 41.03
N PHE A 19 -2.52 21.50 40.68
CA PHE A 19 -2.88 21.84 39.30
C PHE A 19 -1.70 21.71 38.33
N ALA A 20 -0.51 22.17 38.73
CA ALA A 20 0.69 22.03 37.92
C ALA A 20 1.05 20.56 37.68
N LEU A 21 0.91 19.71 38.70
CA LEU A 21 1.16 18.27 38.57
C LEU A 21 0.17 17.60 37.61
N VAL A 22 -1.12 17.90 37.74
CA VAL A 22 -2.16 17.41 36.82
C VAL A 22 -1.89 17.88 35.39
N PHE A 23 -1.50 19.14 35.21
CA PHE A 23 -1.17 19.70 33.89
C PHE A 23 0.02 18.99 33.25
N ILE A 24 1.10 18.75 34.00
CA ILE A 24 2.29 18.02 33.51
C ILE A 24 1.91 16.58 33.11
N CYS A 25 1.10 15.89 33.92
CA CYS A 25 0.60 14.55 33.59
C CYS A 25 -0.21 14.55 32.30
N LEU A 26 -1.10 15.54 32.12
CA LEU A 26 -1.93 15.67 30.93
C LEU A 26 -1.07 15.95 29.68
N CYS A 27 -0.08 16.85 29.79
CA CYS A 27 0.89 17.10 28.72
C CYS A 27 1.68 15.84 28.36
N ALA A 28 2.14 15.06 29.35
CA ALA A 28 2.88 13.82 29.11
C ALA A 28 2.02 12.75 28.41
N LEU A 29 0.74 12.64 28.76
CA LEU A 29 -0.20 11.73 28.09
C LEU A 29 -0.44 12.13 26.64
N VAL A 30 -0.65 13.43 26.39
CA VAL A 30 -0.89 13.95 25.02
C VAL A 30 0.35 13.76 24.14
N THR A 31 1.54 14.05 24.64
CA THR A 31 2.79 13.83 23.88
C THR A 31 3.04 12.35 23.63
N GLY A 32 2.85 11.49 24.63
CA GLY A 32 2.95 10.03 24.46
C GLY A 32 1.98 9.49 23.40
N PHE A 33 0.73 9.94 23.43
CA PHE A 33 -0.28 9.57 22.44
C PHE A 33 0.06 10.08 21.03
N ALA A 34 0.56 11.32 20.91
CA ALA A 34 0.97 11.90 19.65
C ALA A 34 2.16 11.15 19.03
N VAL A 35 3.15 10.77 19.86
CA VAL A 35 4.31 9.98 19.42
C VAL A 35 3.86 8.59 18.97
N TRP A 36 3.01 7.91 19.75
CA TRP A 36 2.46 6.60 19.36
C TRP A 36 1.73 6.65 18.01
N ASN A 37 0.84 7.63 17.83
CA ASN A 37 0.13 7.81 16.56
C ASN A 37 1.08 8.13 15.41
N SER A 38 2.12 8.93 15.66
CA SER A 38 3.13 9.26 14.65
C SER A 38 3.93 8.02 14.22
N TYR A 39 4.30 7.13 15.16
CA TYR A 39 4.96 5.87 14.84
C TYR A 39 4.04 4.92 14.06
N SER A 40 2.79 4.74 14.49
CA SER A 40 1.82 3.92 13.77
C SER A 40 1.54 4.46 12.36
N PHE A 41 1.51 5.79 12.21
CA PHE A 41 1.35 6.43 10.91
C PHE A 41 2.59 6.29 10.04
N ALA A 42 3.79 6.41 10.61
CA ALA A 42 5.06 6.19 9.90
C ALA A 42 5.19 4.74 9.41
N GLU A 43 4.77 3.75 10.20
CA GLU A 43 4.71 2.35 9.76
C GLU A 43 3.71 2.14 8.61
N LYS A 44 2.51 2.73 8.72
CA LYS A 44 1.50 2.70 7.64
C LYS A 44 1.96 3.42 6.37
N GLN A 45 2.77 4.47 6.50
CA GLN A 45 3.38 5.14 5.35
C GLN A 45 4.52 4.33 4.73
N ARG A 46 5.32 3.61 5.53
CA ARG A 46 6.40 2.74 5.03
C ARG A 46 5.89 1.54 4.21
N GLN A 47 4.63 1.15 4.35
CA GLN A 47 3.99 0.14 3.50
C GLN A 47 3.62 0.67 2.09
N LYS A 48 3.67 1.99 1.87
CA LYS A 48 3.51 2.57 0.53
C LYS A 48 4.88 2.64 -0.14
N ILE A 49 5.27 1.55 -0.82
CA ILE A 49 6.43 1.54 -1.69
C ILE A 49 6.12 2.47 -2.88
N TYR A 50 6.78 3.63 -2.93
CA TYR A 50 6.71 4.53 -4.08
C TYR A 50 7.62 3.98 -5.18
N VAL A 51 7.07 3.22 -6.12
CA VAL A 51 7.81 2.85 -7.33
C VAL A 51 7.76 4.06 -8.27
N LEU A 52 8.89 4.77 -8.36
CA LEU A 52 9.10 5.83 -9.33
C LEU A 52 9.38 5.14 -10.68
N ASP A 53 8.34 4.90 -11.48
CA ASP A 53 8.57 4.48 -12.87
C ASP A 53 8.95 5.71 -13.70
N ASN A 54 10.02 5.58 -14.47
CA ASN A 54 10.67 6.66 -15.21
C ASN A 54 9.74 7.23 -16.31
N GLY A 55 8.89 8.19 -15.93
CA GLY A 55 8.31 9.17 -16.86
C GLY A 55 6.87 8.98 -17.32
N LYS A 56 6.07 8.08 -16.74
CA LYS A 56 4.62 8.04 -17.02
C LYS A 56 3.79 7.80 -15.76
N SER A 57 3.08 8.86 -15.37
CA SER A 57 1.99 8.91 -14.38
C SER A 57 2.29 8.19 -13.06
N LEU A 58 2.36 8.98 -11.98
CA LEU A 58 2.10 8.53 -10.61
C LEU A 58 0.69 7.91 -10.55
N MET A 59 0.53 6.69 -11.04
CA MET A 59 -0.63 5.89 -10.73
C MET A 59 -0.41 5.47 -9.30
N LEU A 60 -1.24 6.02 -8.41
CA LEU A 60 -1.42 5.56 -7.05
C LEU A 60 -1.54 4.03 -7.12
N ALA A 61 -0.42 3.33 -6.92
CA ALA A 61 -0.39 1.90 -6.77
C ALA A 61 -1.03 1.65 -5.40
N LEU A 62 -2.35 1.76 -5.40
CA LEU A 62 -3.21 1.19 -4.39
C LEU A 62 -2.67 -0.22 -4.23
N SER A 63 -2.12 -0.50 -3.07
CA SER A 63 -1.92 -1.84 -2.55
C SER A 63 -3.29 -2.51 -2.47
N GLN A 64 -3.96 -2.72 -3.60
CA GLN A 64 -4.96 -3.76 -3.71
C GLN A 64 -4.20 -5.05 -3.44
N ASP A 65 -4.82 -5.86 -2.60
CA ASP A 65 -4.29 -7.12 -2.13
C ASP A 65 -3.72 -7.90 -3.32
N MET A 66 -2.39 -8.03 -3.43
CA MET A 66 -1.77 -8.72 -4.57
C MET A 66 -2.31 -10.16 -4.68
N ALA A 67 -2.76 -10.73 -3.57
CA ALA A 67 -3.46 -12.00 -3.51
C ALA A 67 -4.79 -12.00 -4.29
N GLN A 68 -5.53 -10.89 -4.28
CA GLN A 68 -6.80 -10.74 -4.98
C GLN A 68 -6.63 -10.47 -6.48
N ASN A 69 -5.53 -9.83 -6.90
CA ASN A 69 -5.26 -9.53 -8.32
C ASN A 69 -4.66 -10.71 -9.10
N ARG A 70 -3.86 -11.57 -8.46
CA ARG A 70 -3.28 -12.78 -9.06
C ARG A 70 -4.26 -13.65 -9.86
N PRO A 71 -5.46 -14.01 -9.35
CA PRO A 71 -6.40 -14.83 -10.13
C PRO A 71 -6.96 -14.09 -11.36
N VAL A 72 -7.07 -12.76 -11.31
CA VAL A 72 -7.54 -11.95 -12.44
C VAL A 72 -6.45 -11.82 -13.50
N GLU A 73 -5.20 -11.60 -13.09
CA GLU A 73 -4.04 -11.57 -13.98
C GLU A 73 -3.79 -12.92 -14.67
N ALA A 74 -3.90 -14.03 -13.95
CA ALA A 74 -3.78 -15.35 -14.56
C ALA A 74 -4.88 -15.59 -15.60
N LYS A 75 -6.13 -15.19 -15.31
CA LYS A 75 -7.25 -15.29 -16.26
C LYS A 75 -7.04 -14.41 -17.49
N SER A 76 -6.56 -13.17 -17.32
CA SER A 76 -6.31 -12.27 -18.44
C SER A 76 -5.15 -12.75 -19.31
N HIS A 77 -4.09 -13.29 -18.70
CA HIS A 77 -2.96 -13.91 -19.40
C HIS A 77 -3.41 -15.08 -20.27
N VAL A 78 -4.16 -16.03 -19.70
CA VAL A 78 -4.71 -17.18 -20.43
C VAL A 78 -5.64 -16.72 -21.55
N ARG A 79 -6.53 -15.77 -21.27
CA ARG A 79 -7.43 -15.21 -22.28
C ARG A 79 -6.65 -14.57 -23.44
N ARG A 80 -5.60 -13.82 -23.14
CA ARG A 80 -4.77 -13.16 -24.16
C ARG A 80 -4.04 -14.16 -25.06
N PHE A 81 -3.55 -15.25 -24.48
CA PHE A 81 -2.97 -16.35 -25.25
C PHE A 81 -3.98 -16.92 -26.25
N HIS A 82 -5.20 -17.24 -25.79
CA HIS A 82 -6.25 -17.81 -26.64
C HIS A 82 -6.70 -16.85 -27.74
N GLU A 83 -6.88 -15.56 -27.40
CA GLU A 83 -7.22 -14.53 -28.39
C GLU A 83 -6.17 -14.47 -29.50
N LEU A 84 -4.89 -14.49 -29.17
CA LEU A 84 -3.83 -14.42 -30.17
C LEU A 84 -3.66 -15.72 -30.97
N PHE A 85 -3.77 -16.88 -30.32
CA PHE A 85 -3.51 -18.18 -30.94
C PHE A 85 -4.65 -18.63 -31.88
N PHE A 86 -5.91 -18.39 -31.49
CA PHE A 86 -7.08 -18.87 -32.24
C PHE A 86 -7.71 -17.84 -33.17
N THR A 87 -7.24 -16.58 -33.16
CA THR A 87 -7.75 -15.58 -34.10
C THR A 87 -7.17 -15.81 -35.50
N LEU A 88 -8.03 -16.18 -36.43
CA LEU A 88 -7.69 -16.31 -37.84
C LEU A 88 -7.96 -14.98 -38.56
N SER A 89 -6.89 -14.35 -39.04
CA SER A 89 -6.97 -13.16 -39.90
C SER A 89 -6.89 -13.57 -41.37
N PRO A 90 -7.50 -12.83 -42.31
CA PRO A 90 -7.36 -13.12 -43.75
C PRO A 90 -5.95 -12.81 -44.31
N ASP A 91 -5.16 -12.02 -43.58
CA ASP A 91 -3.76 -11.74 -43.90
C ASP A 91 -2.83 -12.75 -43.20
N LYS A 92 -1.96 -13.40 -44.00
CA LYS A 92 -0.97 -14.37 -43.53
C LYS A 92 0.06 -13.73 -42.60
N GLY A 93 0.48 -12.48 -42.86
CA GLY A 93 1.44 -11.76 -42.02
C GLY A 93 0.90 -11.51 -40.60
N ALA A 94 -0.38 -11.14 -40.51
CA ALA A 94 -1.08 -11.00 -39.25
C ALA A 94 -1.20 -12.33 -38.48
N ILE A 95 -1.45 -13.46 -39.17
CA ILE A 95 -1.50 -14.79 -38.54
C ILE A 95 -0.14 -15.14 -37.90
N GLU A 96 0.94 -15.05 -38.67
CA GLU A 96 2.29 -15.40 -38.17
C GLU A 96 2.70 -14.50 -36.99
N SER A 97 2.39 -13.21 -37.05
CA SER A 97 2.64 -12.26 -35.97
C SER A 97 1.85 -12.59 -34.71
N ASN A 98 0.56 -12.93 -34.84
CA ASN A 98 -0.29 -13.32 -33.72
C ASN A 98 0.18 -14.62 -33.07
N ILE A 99 0.51 -15.64 -33.87
CA ILE A 99 1.05 -16.92 -33.40
C ILE A 99 2.38 -16.72 -32.66
N LYS A 100 3.28 -15.91 -33.21
CA LYS A 100 4.55 -15.57 -32.54
C LYS A 100 4.31 -14.90 -31.19
N ARG A 101 3.37 -13.96 -31.12
CA ARG A 101 3.01 -13.27 -29.86
C ARG A 101 2.35 -14.21 -28.84
N SER A 102 1.46 -15.12 -29.26
CA SER A 102 0.89 -16.12 -28.36
C SER A 102 1.95 -17.06 -27.81
N LEU A 103 2.89 -17.53 -28.64
CA LEU A 103 3.94 -18.45 -28.19
C LEU A 103 4.92 -17.80 -27.21
N PHE A 104 5.10 -16.47 -27.25
CA PHE A 104 5.84 -15.73 -26.23
C PHE A 104 5.14 -15.67 -24.86
N LEU A 105 3.81 -15.84 -24.82
CA LEU A 105 3.04 -15.91 -23.58
C LEU A 105 3.02 -17.33 -22.99
N ALA A 106 3.55 -18.33 -23.70
CA ALA A 106 3.59 -19.71 -23.25
C ALA A 106 5.03 -20.18 -23.01
N ASP A 107 5.16 -21.33 -22.36
CA ASP A 107 6.45 -21.97 -22.18
C ASP A 107 6.90 -22.68 -23.47
N LYS A 108 8.14 -23.19 -23.45
CA LYS A 108 8.75 -23.85 -24.62
C LYS A 108 7.99 -25.10 -25.07
N THR A 109 7.21 -25.75 -24.19
CA THR A 109 6.44 -26.93 -24.57
C THR A 109 5.35 -26.59 -25.59
N ALA A 110 4.64 -25.47 -25.43
CA ALA A 110 3.64 -25.02 -26.41
C ALA A 110 4.24 -24.76 -27.80
N PHE A 111 5.45 -24.19 -27.85
CA PHE A 111 6.18 -24.01 -29.11
C PHE A 111 6.53 -25.34 -29.79
N ASN A 112 6.99 -26.32 -29.01
CA ASN A 112 7.34 -27.64 -29.54
C ASN A 112 6.10 -28.33 -30.12
N TYR A 113 4.97 -28.36 -29.40
CA TYR A 113 3.73 -28.94 -29.89
C TYR A 113 3.20 -28.26 -31.15
N TYR A 114 3.26 -26.93 -31.22
CA TYR A 114 2.85 -26.20 -32.42
C TYR A 114 3.72 -26.57 -33.63
N LYS A 115 5.03 -26.70 -33.43
CA LYS A 115 5.97 -27.09 -34.49
C LYS A 115 5.73 -28.52 -34.97
N ASP A 116 5.34 -29.44 -34.08
CA ASP A 116 4.98 -30.81 -34.45
C ASP A 116 3.65 -30.88 -35.22
N LEU A 117 2.77 -29.88 -35.05
CA LEU A 117 1.48 -29.79 -35.73
C LEU A 117 1.55 -29.11 -37.11
N ALA A 118 2.58 -28.30 -37.36
CA ALA A 118 2.76 -27.45 -38.54
C ALA A 118 3.57 -28.14 -39.64
#